data_AF-F3CKK8-F1
#
_entry.id   AF-F3CKK8-F1
#
_cell.length_a   1.000
_cell.length_b   1.000
_cell.length_c   1.000
_cell.angle_alpha   90.00
_cell.angle_beta   90.00
_cell.angle_gamma   90.00
#
_symmetry.space_group_name_H-M   'P 1'
#
loop_
_entity.id
_entity.type
_entity.pdbx_description
1 polymer ?
#
loop_
_entity_poly.entity_id
_entity_poly.type
_entity_poly.pdbx_seq_one_letter_code
_entity_poly.pdbx_strand_id
1 'polypeptide(L)'
;DAPTPVSNRAPFDSATCALVERLKPEVVSFHFGLPERALLERVRATGAKIISSATTVEEAVWLEQHGCDAVIAMGYEAGGHRGLFLSDQLHTQVGTLALVPQIVDAVRIPVIAAGGIADGRGVAAAFVLGASAVQVGTAYLFCPEASVSALHRQALHTATDSQTALTNLFTGRLARGIVNRIMREAGPVSSLAPAFPLAGGALMPLRAQAEKQGSSDFTNLWAGQAVGIKHQLRATELTRQLAENALKILSPR
;
A
#
# COMPACT_ATOMS: atom_id res chain seq x y z
N ASP A 1 12.63 -14.09 -30.62
CA ASP A 1 12.06 -14.22 -29.27
C ASP A 1 12.21 -12.94 -28.47
N ALA A 2 11.17 -12.54 -27.75
CA ALA A 2 11.26 -11.40 -26.84
C ALA A 2 12.12 -11.79 -25.61
N PRO A 3 12.94 -10.88 -25.07
CA PRO A 3 13.77 -11.17 -23.91
C PRO A 3 12.93 -11.54 -22.67
N THR A 4 13.44 -12.46 -21.85
CA THR A 4 12.80 -12.86 -20.58
C THR A 4 12.63 -11.63 -19.68
N PRO A 5 11.41 -11.32 -19.22
CA PRO A 5 11.18 -10.22 -18.29
C PRO A 5 11.99 -10.40 -17.00
N VAL A 6 12.67 -9.34 -16.56
CA VAL A 6 13.47 -9.31 -15.32
C VAL A 6 12.77 -8.53 -14.23
N SER A 7 13.05 -8.87 -12.96
CA SER A 7 12.53 -8.16 -11.79
C SER A 7 13.57 -8.09 -10.68
N ASN A 8 13.64 -6.94 -10.00
CA ASN A 8 14.51 -6.74 -8.83
C ASN A 8 13.77 -7.03 -7.51
N ARG A 9 12.53 -7.55 -7.55
CA ARG A 9 11.78 -7.91 -6.34
C ARG A 9 12.15 -9.33 -5.92
N ALA A 10 12.64 -9.46 -4.69
CA ALA A 10 12.92 -10.74 -4.06
C ALA A 10 12.08 -10.90 -2.78
N PRO A 11 11.70 -12.14 -2.40
CA PRO A 11 11.16 -12.42 -1.09
C PRO A 11 12.13 -12.02 0.03
N PHE A 12 11.60 -11.83 1.24
CA PHE A 12 12.44 -11.62 2.42
C PHE A 12 13.28 -12.88 2.69
N ASP A 13 14.59 -12.71 2.76
CA ASP A 13 15.56 -13.81 2.82
C ASP A 13 16.55 -13.65 3.99
N SER A 14 17.52 -14.56 4.08
CA SER A 14 18.52 -14.54 5.15
C SER A 14 19.41 -13.29 5.13
N ALA A 15 19.72 -12.74 3.95
CA ALA A 15 20.54 -11.54 3.81
C ALA A 15 19.80 -10.29 4.32
N THR A 16 18.53 -10.17 3.96
CA THR A 16 17.65 -9.09 4.44
C THR A 16 17.37 -9.23 5.94
N CYS A 17 17.22 -10.45 6.44
CA CYS A 17 17.08 -10.71 7.87
C CYS A 17 18.34 -10.30 8.67
N ALA A 18 19.54 -10.58 8.14
CA ALA A 18 20.80 -10.12 8.76
C ALA A 18 20.94 -8.59 8.81
N LEU A 19 20.31 -7.87 7.87
CA LEU A 19 20.21 -6.41 7.92
C LEU A 19 19.31 -5.97 9.09
N VAL A 20 18.16 -6.61 9.29
CA VAL A 20 17.25 -6.34 10.41
C VAL A 20 17.93 -6.62 11.75
N GLU A 21 18.62 -7.75 11.89
CA GLU A 21 19.38 -8.12 13.10
C GLU A 21 20.44 -7.08 13.47
N ARG A 22 21.11 -6.52 12.46
CA ARG A 22 22.12 -5.48 12.65
C ARG A 22 21.52 -4.13 13.01
N LEU A 23 20.47 -3.70 12.30
CA LEU A 23 19.90 -2.36 12.45
C LEU A 23 18.92 -2.24 13.62
N LYS A 24 18.32 -3.37 14.05
CA LYS A 24 17.34 -3.46 15.14
C LYS A 24 16.25 -2.37 15.08
N PRO A 25 15.47 -2.31 13.99
CA PRO A 25 14.38 -1.33 13.89
C PRO A 25 13.32 -1.59 14.96
N GLU A 26 12.66 -0.53 15.42
CA GLU A 26 11.54 -0.62 16.38
C GLU A 26 10.36 -1.44 15.83
N VAL A 27 10.12 -1.34 14.51
CA VAL A 27 9.02 -2.01 13.82
C VAL A 27 9.51 -2.60 12.49
N VAL A 28 9.11 -3.83 12.20
CA VAL A 28 9.27 -4.47 10.89
C VAL A 28 7.88 -4.78 10.34
N SER A 29 7.55 -4.19 9.19
CA SER A 29 6.31 -4.47 8.49
C SER A 29 6.53 -5.42 7.33
N PHE A 30 5.61 -6.38 7.17
CA PHE A 30 5.54 -7.26 6.01
C PHE A 30 4.32 -6.92 5.15
N HIS A 31 4.40 -7.33 3.89
CA HIS A 31 3.31 -7.22 2.93
C HIS A 31 3.22 -8.54 2.18
N PHE A 32 2.00 -8.95 1.80
CA PHE A 32 1.69 -10.28 1.28
C PHE A 32 1.88 -11.42 2.32
N GLY A 33 1.48 -11.18 3.57
CA GLY A 33 1.56 -12.17 4.65
C GLY A 33 2.82 -12.03 5.50
N LEU A 34 3.44 -13.16 5.86
CA LEU A 34 4.64 -13.24 6.69
C LEU A 34 5.72 -14.09 6.01
N PRO A 35 7.02 -13.86 6.30
CA PRO A 35 8.09 -14.73 5.81
C PRO A 35 8.03 -16.12 6.46
N GLU A 36 8.90 -17.01 6.01
CA GLU A 36 9.09 -18.31 6.66
C GLU A 36 9.33 -18.17 8.16
N ARG A 37 8.79 -19.12 8.93
CA ARG A 37 8.79 -19.07 10.39
C ARG A 37 10.18 -18.86 10.99
N ALA A 38 11.22 -19.52 10.46
CA ALA A 38 12.58 -19.36 10.95
C ALA A 38 13.12 -17.93 10.79
N LEU A 39 12.77 -17.25 9.69
CA LEU A 39 13.13 -15.84 9.47
C LEU A 39 12.31 -14.92 10.37
N LEU A 40 11.02 -15.22 10.57
CA LEU A 40 10.15 -14.47 11.46
C LEU A 40 10.64 -14.52 12.92
N GLU A 41 11.05 -15.68 13.40
CA GLU A 41 11.62 -15.87 14.74
C GLU A 41 12.91 -15.07 14.94
N ARG A 42 13.78 -15.03 13.92
CA ARG A 42 14.98 -14.18 13.92
C ARG A 42 14.66 -12.70 14.01
N VAL A 43 13.67 -12.22 13.24
CA VAL A 43 13.19 -10.83 13.33
C VAL A 43 12.66 -10.54 14.73
N ARG A 44 11.85 -11.44 15.30
CA ARG A 44 11.32 -11.30 16.66
C ARG A 44 12.42 -11.23 17.73
N ALA A 45 13.50 -12.01 17.56
CA ALA A 45 14.63 -12.00 18.48
C ALA A 45 15.39 -10.66 18.53
N THR A 46 15.18 -9.77 17.56
CA THR A 46 15.74 -8.41 17.58
C THR A 46 15.02 -7.47 18.56
N GLY A 47 13.81 -7.84 19.01
CA GLY A 47 12.92 -7.00 19.81
C GLY A 47 11.94 -6.15 19.00
N ALA A 48 12.05 -6.16 17.67
CA ALA A 48 11.15 -5.42 16.78
C ALA A 48 9.69 -5.86 16.92
N LYS A 49 8.77 -4.89 16.82
CA LYS A 49 7.34 -5.17 16.64
C LYS A 49 7.07 -5.58 15.20
N ILE A 50 6.34 -6.67 15.03
CA ILE A 50 6.05 -7.24 13.71
C ILE A 50 4.62 -6.91 13.32
N ILE A 51 4.44 -6.22 12.19
CA ILE A 51 3.13 -5.89 11.65
C ILE A 51 2.99 -6.40 10.21
N SER A 52 1.78 -6.70 9.77
CA SER A 52 1.53 -7.06 8.37
C SER A 52 0.15 -6.63 7.91
N SER A 53 -0.06 -6.57 6.59
CA SER A 53 -1.31 -6.14 5.97
C SER A 53 -2.31 -7.28 5.83
N ALA A 54 -3.55 -7.06 6.26
CA ALA A 54 -4.70 -7.91 5.98
C ALA A 54 -5.71 -7.14 5.13
N THR A 55 -6.34 -7.85 4.19
CA THR A 55 -7.40 -7.33 3.31
C THR A 55 -8.77 -7.95 3.59
N THR A 56 -8.81 -8.94 4.47
CA THR A 56 -10.01 -9.62 4.97
C THR A 56 -9.88 -9.90 6.47
N VAL A 57 -10.99 -10.23 7.12
CA VAL A 57 -11.01 -10.65 8.53
C VAL A 57 -10.21 -11.94 8.74
N GLU A 58 -10.35 -12.91 7.82
CA GLU A 58 -9.64 -14.18 7.87
C GLU A 58 -8.11 -13.99 7.86
N GLU A 59 -7.62 -13.11 6.98
CA GLU A 59 -6.19 -12.74 6.95
C GLU A 59 -5.73 -12.07 8.25
N ALA A 60 -6.56 -11.23 8.87
CA ALA A 60 -6.21 -10.58 10.13
C ALA A 60 -6.10 -11.57 11.29
N VAL A 61 -7.06 -12.49 11.42
CA VAL A 61 -7.03 -13.58 12.40
C VAL A 61 -5.83 -14.48 12.16
N TRP A 62 -5.51 -14.80 10.90
CA TRP A 62 -4.32 -15.56 10.56
C TRP A 62 -3.04 -14.85 11.03
N LEU A 63 -2.90 -13.54 10.77
CA LEU A 63 -1.72 -12.77 11.19
C LEU A 63 -1.56 -12.73 12.72
N GLU A 64 -2.65 -12.57 13.46
CA GLU A 64 -2.63 -12.63 14.92
C GLU A 64 -2.15 -14.00 15.41
N GLN A 65 -2.70 -15.08 14.88
CA GLN A 65 -2.31 -16.45 15.24
C GLN A 65 -0.84 -16.77 14.91
N HIS A 66 -0.26 -16.08 13.93
CA HIS A 66 1.13 -16.23 13.52
C HIS A 66 2.07 -15.18 14.15
N GLY A 67 1.55 -14.44 15.15
CA GLY A 67 2.36 -13.65 16.08
C GLY A 67 2.69 -12.23 15.61
N CYS A 68 1.85 -11.62 14.76
CA CYS A 68 1.90 -10.17 14.57
C CYS A 68 1.56 -9.43 15.88
N ASP A 69 2.26 -8.32 16.13
CA ASP A 69 2.00 -7.41 17.24
C ASP A 69 0.87 -6.41 16.93
N ALA A 70 0.60 -6.15 15.64
CA ALA A 70 -0.53 -5.36 15.16
C ALA A 70 -0.84 -5.73 13.69
N VAL A 71 -2.07 -5.48 13.24
CA VAL A 71 -2.50 -5.74 11.87
C VAL A 71 -2.81 -4.43 11.14
N ILE A 72 -2.35 -4.30 9.90
CA ILE A 72 -2.73 -3.21 9.00
C ILE A 72 -3.98 -3.63 8.23
N ALA A 73 -5.14 -3.09 8.61
CA ALA A 73 -6.41 -3.29 7.91
C ALA A 73 -6.42 -2.45 6.62
N MET A 74 -6.06 -3.08 5.50
CA MET A 74 -5.87 -2.42 4.22
C MET A 74 -7.14 -2.48 3.37
N GLY A 75 -7.95 -1.43 3.40
CA GLY A 75 -9.16 -1.32 2.59
C GLY A 75 -8.89 -1.18 1.09
N TYR A 76 -9.88 -1.52 0.28
CA TYR A 76 -9.85 -1.51 -1.19
C TYR A 76 -9.39 -0.18 -1.82
N GLU A 77 -9.59 0.93 -1.11
CA GLU A 77 -9.26 2.29 -1.48
C GLU A 77 -7.75 2.56 -1.51
N ALA A 78 -6.94 1.72 -0.86
CA ALA A 78 -5.50 1.91 -0.73
C ALA A 78 -4.76 1.93 -2.08
N GLY A 79 -3.76 2.80 -2.18
CA GLY A 79 -2.84 2.89 -3.32
C GLY A 79 -1.78 1.79 -3.29
N GLY A 80 -1.19 1.47 -4.45
CA GLY A 80 -0.15 0.45 -4.55
C GLY A 80 -0.71 -0.98 -4.42
N HIS A 81 0.16 -1.95 -4.16
CA HIS A 81 -0.19 -3.37 -4.13
C HIS A 81 -1.28 -3.71 -3.12
N ARG A 82 -2.20 -4.59 -3.51
CA ARG A 82 -3.13 -5.23 -2.58
C ARG A 82 -2.38 -6.28 -1.76
N GLY A 83 -2.50 -6.21 -0.44
CA GLY A 83 -1.77 -7.07 0.50
C GLY A 83 -2.31 -8.49 0.67
N LEU A 84 -3.29 -8.93 -0.14
CA LEU A 84 -3.94 -10.24 -0.01
C LEU A 84 -2.94 -11.41 -0.14
N PHE A 85 -3.13 -12.46 0.66
CA PHE A 85 -2.22 -13.61 0.72
C PHE A 85 -2.88 -14.97 1.01
N LEU A 86 -4.12 -15.02 1.53
CA LEU A 86 -4.85 -16.29 1.70
C LEU A 86 -5.71 -16.67 0.48
N SER A 87 -6.05 -15.68 -0.34
CA SER A 87 -6.88 -15.84 -1.52
C SER A 87 -6.42 -14.89 -2.62
N ASP A 88 -6.62 -15.31 -3.87
CA ASP A 88 -6.43 -14.47 -5.06
C ASP A 88 -7.76 -13.90 -5.58
N GLN A 89 -8.85 -14.03 -4.81
CA GLN A 89 -10.16 -13.51 -5.21
C GLN A 89 -10.20 -11.99 -5.08
N LEU A 90 -10.25 -11.33 -6.23
CA LEU A 90 -10.07 -9.88 -6.36
C LEU A 90 -11.36 -9.09 -6.12
N HIS A 91 -12.50 -9.68 -6.50
CA HIS A 91 -13.82 -9.03 -6.47
C HIS A 91 -14.48 -9.04 -5.09
N THR A 92 -13.89 -9.76 -4.13
CA THR A 92 -14.40 -9.92 -2.75
C THR A 92 -13.69 -9.02 -1.74
N GLN A 93 -12.79 -8.15 -2.22
CA GLN A 93 -12.03 -7.22 -1.37
C GLN A 93 -12.94 -6.16 -0.72
N VAL A 94 -12.67 -5.83 0.54
CA VAL A 94 -13.54 -5.00 1.38
C VAL A 94 -13.01 -3.56 1.47
N GLY A 95 -13.91 -2.56 1.44
CA GLY A 95 -13.57 -1.15 1.65
C GLY A 95 -13.23 -0.81 3.10
N THR A 96 -12.42 0.23 3.33
CA THR A 96 -11.89 0.61 4.66
C THR A 96 -12.99 0.76 5.71
N LEU A 97 -14.09 1.45 5.36
CA LEU A 97 -15.20 1.72 6.28
C LEU A 97 -15.80 0.44 6.88
N ALA A 98 -15.91 -0.62 6.06
CA ALA A 98 -16.46 -1.90 6.49
C ALA A 98 -15.38 -2.82 7.06
N LEU A 99 -14.17 -2.81 6.50
CA LEU A 99 -13.10 -3.73 6.87
C LEU A 99 -12.57 -3.46 8.28
N VAL A 100 -12.33 -2.20 8.62
CA VAL A 100 -11.70 -1.81 9.90
C VAL A 100 -12.47 -2.32 11.12
N PRO A 101 -13.77 -1.99 11.32
CA PRO A 101 -14.48 -2.43 12.52
C PRO A 101 -14.62 -3.95 12.59
N GLN A 102 -14.82 -4.63 11.46
CA GLN A 102 -14.89 -6.10 11.43
C GLN A 102 -13.58 -6.77 11.86
N ILE A 103 -12.42 -6.21 11.48
CA ILE A 103 -11.13 -6.71 11.96
C ILE A 103 -10.98 -6.40 13.45
N VAL A 104 -11.30 -5.17 13.89
CA VAL A 104 -11.22 -4.76 15.30
C VAL A 104 -12.01 -5.71 16.20
N ASP A 105 -13.21 -6.11 15.80
CA ASP A 105 -14.04 -7.03 16.57
C ASP A 105 -13.52 -8.48 16.56
N ALA A 106 -12.72 -8.85 15.56
CA ALA A 106 -12.27 -10.23 15.33
C ALA A 106 -10.89 -10.56 15.92
N VAL A 107 -10.04 -9.56 16.21
CA VAL A 107 -8.69 -9.75 16.75
C VAL A 107 -8.52 -9.03 18.08
N ARG A 108 -7.53 -9.44 18.87
CA ARG A 108 -7.17 -8.84 20.16
C ARG A 108 -6.00 -7.86 20.04
N ILE A 109 -5.19 -7.99 19.00
CA ILE A 109 -4.07 -7.08 18.71
C ILE A 109 -4.54 -5.74 18.12
N PRO A 110 -3.76 -4.64 18.30
CA PRO A 110 -4.07 -3.34 17.69
C PRO A 110 -4.26 -3.40 16.18
N VAL A 111 -5.20 -2.58 15.68
CA VAL A 111 -5.52 -2.46 14.26
C VAL A 111 -5.09 -1.10 13.73
N ILE A 112 -4.38 -1.09 12.61
CA ILE A 112 -3.91 0.11 11.90
C ILE A 112 -4.75 0.25 10.62
N ALA A 113 -5.60 1.27 10.54
CA ALA A 113 -6.43 1.49 9.36
C ALA A 113 -5.60 2.04 8.19
N ALA A 114 -5.75 1.47 6.99
CA ALA A 114 -5.06 1.92 5.78
C ALA A 114 -5.98 1.93 4.56
N GLY A 115 -5.86 2.97 3.74
CA GLY A 115 -6.63 3.13 2.51
C GLY A 115 -7.71 4.21 2.61
N GLY A 116 -7.70 5.15 1.67
CA GLY A 116 -8.66 6.27 1.63
C GLY A 116 -8.41 7.39 2.66
N ILE A 117 -7.50 7.20 3.62
CA ILE A 117 -7.18 8.20 4.66
C ILE A 117 -6.22 9.23 4.08
N ALA A 118 -6.66 10.49 4.01
CA ALA A 118 -5.85 11.59 3.46
C ALA A 118 -5.95 12.91 4.23
N ASP A 119 -6.85 13.05 5.20
CA ASP A 119 -6.98 14.24 6.04
C ASP A 119 -7.44 13.90 7.46
N GLY A 120 -7.58 14.91 8.33
CA GLY A 120 -8.01 14.71 9.72
C GLY A 120 -9.41 14.09 9.87
N ARG A 121 -10.30 14.20 8.87
CA ARG A 121 -11.62 13.56 8.90
C ARG A 121 -11.47 12.05 8.72
N GLY A 122 -10.66 11.63 7.75
CA GLY A 122 -10.33 10.23 7.53
C GLY A 122 -9.62 9.61 8.75
N VAL A 123 -8.73 10.37 9.39
CA VAL A 123 -8.08 9.94 10.63
C VAL A 123 -9.09 9.77 11.76
N ALA A 124 -9.91 10.79 12.04
CA ALA A 124 -10.94 10.70 13.09
C ALA A 124 -11.93 9.56 12.85
N ALA A 125 -12.38 9.37 11.61
CA ALA A 125 -13.27 8.27 11.24
C ALA A 125 -12.62 6.90 11.54
N ALA A 126 -11.35 6.70 11.21
CA ALA A 126 -10.65 5.45 11.51
C ALA A 126 -10.58 5.15 13.02
N PHE A 127 -10.32 6.16 13.86
CA PHE A 127 -10.34 6.02 15.32
C PHE A 127 -11.76 5.71 15.84
N VAL A 128 -12.80 6.34 15.29
CA VAL A 128 -14.20 6.03 15.63
C VAL A 128 -14.58 4.58 15.27
N LEU A 129 -14.02 4.04 14.18
CA LEU A 129 -14.18 2.63 13.78
C LEU A 129 -13.38 1.65 14.66
N GLY A 130 -12.64 2.13 15.66
CA GLY A 130 -11.89 1.30 16.61
C GLY A 130 -10.41 1.06 16.24
N ALA A 131 -9.89 1.67 15.18
CA ALA A 131 -8.47 1.57 14.86
C ALA A 131 -7.61 2.24 15.95
N SER A 132 -6.47 1.63 16.27
CA SER A 132 -5.48 2.19 17.21
C SER A 132 -4.53 3.19 16.55
N ALA A 133 -4.38 3.10 15.24
CA ALA A 133 -3.57 4.02 14.43
C ALA A 133 -4.05 4.03 12.97
N VAL A 134 -3.44 4.90 12.17
CA VAL A 134 -3.68 5.00 10.73
C VAL A 134 -2.36 4.92 9.95
N GLN A 135 -2.39 4.30 8.78
CA GLN A 135 -1.28 4.31 7.83
C GLN A 135 -1.69 5.10 6.57
N VAL A 136 -1.01 6.24 6.38
CA VAL A 136 -1.32 7.20 5.32
C VAL A 136 -0.23 7.11 4.24
N GLY A 137 -0.63 6.83 2.99
CA GLY A 137 0.29 6.71 1.86
C GLY A 137 0.19 7.86 0.86
N THR A 138 -0.91 7.88 0.09
CA THR A 138 -1.07 8.80 -1.06
C THR A 138 -0.95 10.27 -0.71
N ALA A 139 -1.43 10.70 0.47
CA ALA A 139 -1.31 12.09 0.90
C ALA A 139 0.15 12.57 0.99
N TYR A 140 1.08 11.71 1.43
CA TYR A 140 2.50 12.05 1.51
C TYR A 140 3.20 12.10 0.15
N LEU A 141 2.62 11.53 -0.91
CA LEU A 141 3.22 11.61 -2.26
C LEU A 141 3.23 13.04 -2.82
N PHE A 142 2.40 13.93 -2.26
CA PHE A 142 2.39 15.35 -2.63
C PHE A 142 3.51 16.14 -1.94
N CYS A 143 4.10 15.63 -0.86
CA CYS A 143 5.14 16.34 -0.11
C CYS A 143 6.43 16.50 -0.95
N PRO A 144 7.23 17.55 -0.70
CA PRO A 144 8.52 17.74 -1.35
C PRO A 144 9.54 16.65 -0.96
N GLU A 145 9.41 16.04 0.21
CA GLU A 145 10.27 14.94 0.66
C GLU A 145 10.03 13.62 -0.11
N ALA A 146 8.90 13.48 -0.82
CA ALA A 146 8.61 12.27 -1.59
C ALA A 146 9.44 12.18 -2.87
N SER A 147 10.17 11.08 -3.03
CA SER A 147 11.03 10.77 -4.18
C SER A 147 10.26 10.23 -5.41
N VAL A 148 9.07 10.79 -5.68
CA VAL A 148 8.29 10.48 -6.87
C VAL A 148 8.84 11.21 -8.11
N SER A 149 8.75 10.58 -9.28
CA SER A 149 9.20 11.20 -10.54
C SER A 149 8.37 12.45 -10.88
N ALA A 150 8.92 13.35 -11.69
CA ALA A 150 8.17 14.53 -12.17
C ALA A 150 6.86 14.14 -12.88
N LEU A 151 6.88 13.05 -13.64
CA LEU A 151 5.70 12.49 -14.31
C LEU A 151 4.64 11.99 -13.31
N HIS A 152 5.06 11.32 -12.23
CA HIS A 152 4.14 10.86 -11.20
C HIS A 152 3.58 12.04 -10.39
N ARG A 153 4.43 13.03 -10.06
CA ARG A 153 3.99 14.26 -9.41
C ARG A 153 2.95 15.01 -10.25
N GLN A 154 3.20 15.15 -11.56
CA GLN A 154 2.23 15.76 -12.47
C GLN A 154 0.90 14.97 -12.49
N ALA A 155 0.97 13.65 -12.60
CA ALA A 155 -0.22 12.80 -12.57
C ALA A 155 -1.02 12.93 -11.26
N LEU A 156 -0.36 12.99 -10.10
CA LEU A 156 -1.01 13.21 -8.81
C LEU A 156 -1.74 14.55 -8.76
N HIS A 157 -1.15 15.61 -9.32
CA HIS A 157 -1.78 16.94 -9.34
C HIS A 157 -2.96 17.03 -10.30
N THR A 158 -2.99 16.24 -11.38
CA THR A 158 -4.08 16.28 -12.36
C THR A 158 -5.18 15.25 -12.09
N ALA A 159 -4.87 14.15 -11.38
CA ALA A 159 -5.84 13.09 -11.12
C ALA A 159 -7.05 13.58 -10.29
N THR A 160 -8.19 12.95 -10.56
CA THR A 160 -9.46 13.08 -9.81
C THR A 160 -9.83 11.77 -9.11
N ASP A 161 -10.88 11.81 -8.28
CA ASP A 161 -11.39 10.71 -7.45
C ASP A 161 -11.69 9.41 -8.23
N SER A 162 -12.16 9.53 -9.47
CA SER A 162 -12.58 8.40 -10.32
C SER A 162 -11.47 7.83 -11.22
N GLN A 163 -10.24 8.35 -11.12
CA GLN A 163 -9.16 8.04 -12.08
C GLN A 163 -8.13 7.04 -11.55
N THR A 164 -8.45 6.23 -10.54
CA THR A 164 -7.59 5.13 -10.09
C THR A 164 -8.26 3.77 -10.28
N ALA A 165 -7.49 2.76 -10.66
CA ALA A 165 -7.98 1.39 -10.80
C ALA A 165 -6.92 0.38 -10.32
N LEU A 166 -7.38 -0.83 -9.96
CA LEU A 166 -6.50 -1.95 -9.68
C LEU A 166 -6.01 -2.59 -10.97
N THR A 167 -4.70 -2.81 -11.06
CA THR A 167 -4.06 -3.38 -12.23
C THR A 167 -2.97 -4.38 -11.89
N ASN A 168 -2.84 -5.44 -12.69
CA ASN A 168 -1.72 -6.38 -12.63
C ASN A 168 -0.62 -6.08 -13.67
N LEU A 169 -0.84 -5.15 -14.59
CA LEU A 169 0.03 -4.95 -15.76
C LEU A 169 1.48 -4.57 -15.40
N PHE A 170 1.67 -3.81 -14.32
CA PHE A 170 2.99 -3.29 -13.97
C PHE A 170 3.87 -4.25 -13.17
N THR A 171 3.28 -5.27 -12.55
CA THR A 171 4.04 -6.16 -11.66
C THR A 171 3.62 -7.62 -11.68
N GLY A 172 2.46 -7.96 -12.23
CA GLY A 172 1.88 -9.29 -12.19
C GLY A 172 0.94 -9.54 -11.01
N ARG A 173 0.90 -8.62 -10.04
CA ARG A 173 -0.06 -8.63 -8.91
C ARG A 173 -0.84 -7.33 -8.89
N LEU A 174 -2.06 -7.37 -8.35
CA LEU A 174 -2.91 -6.18 -8.29
C LEU A 174 -2.28 -5.07 -7.47
N ALA A 175 -2.25 -3.88 -8.06
CA ALA A 175 -1.89 -2.64 -7.40
C ALA A 175 -2.76 -1.48 -7.92
N ARG A 176 -3.16 -0.56 -7.05
CA ARG A 176 -3.96 0.60 -7.40
C ARG A 176 -3.07 1.76 -7.86
N GLY A 177 -3.33 2.26 -9.06
CA GLY A 177 -2.68 3.43 -9.61
C GLY A 177 -3.61 4.29 -10.45
N ILE A 178 -3.13 5.49 -10.77
CA ILE A 178 -3.78 6.42 -11.69
C ILE A 178 -3.84 5.76 -13.07
N VAL A 179 -5.04 5.74 -13.66
CA VAL A 179 -5.31 5.10 -14.95
C VAL A 179 -4.54 5.82 -16.06
N ASN A 180 -3.59 5.13 -16.67
CA ASN A 180 -2.85 5.59 -17.85
C ASN A 180 -3.22 4.77 -19.11
N ARG A 181 -2.51 5.01 -20.21
CA ARG A 181 -2.83 4.42 -21.50
C ARG A 181 -2.79 2.89 -21.50
N ILE A 182 -1.74 2.27 -20.95
CA ILE A 182 -1.64 0.81 -20.95
C ILE A 182 -2.79 0.16 -20.18
N MET A 183 -3.24 0.77 -19.08
CA MET A 183 -4.41 0.32 -18.31
C MET A 183 -5.73 0.49 -19.08
N ARG A 184 -5.84 1.45 -19.99
CA ARG A 184 -7.03 1.61 -20.83
C ARG A 184 -7.05 0.63 -22.00
N GLU A 185 -5.89 0.39 -22.62
CA GLU A 185 -5.78 -0.37 -23.86
C GLU A 185 -5.66 -1.89 -23.61
N ALA A 186 -4.94 -2.32 -22.57
CA ALA A 186 -4.77 -3.73 -22.24
C ALA A 186 -5.70 -4.21 -21.11
N GLY A 187 -6.58 -3.33 -20.62
CA GLY A 187 -7.43 -3.49 -19.44
C GLY A 187 -6.71 -3.03 -18.17
N PRO A 188 -7.39 -2.66 -17.08
CA PRO A 188 -6.63 -2.48 -15.86
C PRO A 188 -6.14 -3.86 -15.39
N VAL A 189 -6.90 -4.94 -15.56
CA VAL A 189 -6.46 -6.32 -15.31
C VAL A 189 -6.42 -7.12 -16.61
N SER A 190 -5.32 -7.84 -16.85
CA SER A 190 -5.11 -8.61 -18.08
C SER A 190 -4.50 -9.98 -17.79
N SER A 191 -5.00 -11.03 -18.46
CA SER A 191 -4.39 -12.36 -18.44
C SER A 191 -3.05 -12.42 -19.21
N LEU A 192 -2.76 -11.40 -20.01
CA LEU A 192 -1.49 -11.28 -20.75
C LEU A 192 -0.32 -10.81 -19.87
N ALA A 193 -0.60 -10.24 -18.69
CA ALA A 193 0.44 -9.77 -17.79
C ALA A 193 1.22 -10.97 -17.23
N PRO A 194 2.56 -11.00 -17.33
CA PRO A 194 3.36 -12.02 -16.67
C PRO A 194 3.08 -12.08 -15.16
N ALA A 195 3.17 -13.28 -14.58
CA ALA A 195 2.95 -13.46 -13.15
C ALA A 195 3.91 -12.60 -12.31
N PHE A 196 3.51 -12.29 -11.08
CA PHE A 196 4.36 -11.51 -10.18
C PHE A 196 5.67 -12.24 -9.87
N PRO A 197 6.84 -11.56 -9.89
CA PRO A 197 7.02 -10.10 -10.02
C PRO A 197 7.47 -9.63 -11.42
N LEU A 198 7.20 -10.39 -12.49
CA LEU A 198 7.86 -10.27 -13.80
C LEU A 198 7.24 -9.24 -14.76
N ALA A 199 5.97 -8.85 -14.59
CA ALA A 199 5.31 -7.99 -15.59
C ALA A 199 5.98 -6.62 -15.78
N GLY A 200 6.65 -6.11 -14.75
CA GLY A 200 7.39 -4.85 -14.83
C GLY A 200 8.56 -4.91 -15.83
N GLY A 201 9.22 -6.06 -15.95
CA GLY A 201 10.28 -6.27 -16.93
C GLY A 201 9.78 -6.20 -18.37
N ALA A 202 8.57 -6.70 -18.63
CA ALA A 202 7.95 -6.67 -19.95
C ALA A 202 7.61 -5.25 -20.42
N LEU A 203 7.24 -4.35 -19.49
CA LEU A 203 6.94 -2.95 -19.81
C LEU A 203 8.17 -2.04 -19.83
N MET A 204 9.33 -2.51 -19.37
CA MET A 204 10.51 -1.66 -19.16
C MET A 204 10.96 -0.92 -20.43
N PRO A 205 11.04 -1.53 -21.63
CA PRO A 205 11.45 -0.81 -22.84
C PRO A 205 10.44 0.27 -23.26
N LEU A 206 9.14 -0.01 -23.14
CA LEU A 206 8.06 0.94 -23.46
C LEU A 206 8.08 2.13 -22.51
N ARG A 207 8.22 1.85 -21.21
CA ARG A 207 8.36 2.87 -20.16
C ARG A 207 9.57 3.76 -20.42
N ALA A 208 10.73 3.16 -20.70
CA ALA A 208 11.96 3.91 -20.94
C ALA A 208 11.84 4.88 -22.13
N GLN A 209 11.13 4.49 -23.19
CA GLN A 209 10.91 5.34 -24.35
C GLN A 209 9.85 6.41 -24.11
N ALA A 210 8.73 6.07 -23.46
CA ALA A 210 7.66 7.01 -23.15
C ALA A 210 8.12 8.11 -22.18
N GLU A 211 8.86 7.76 -21.13
CA GLU A 211 9.32 8.74 -20.13
C GLU A 211 10.31 9.76 -20.73
N LYS A 212 11.16 9.36 -21.68
CA LYS A 212 12.02 10.30 -22.44
C LYS A 212 11.24 11.34 -23.23
N GLN A 213 10.00 11.03 -23.61
CA GLN A 213 9.10 11.91 -24.33
C GLN A 213 8.13 12.66 -23.40
N GLY A 214 8.34 12.58 -22.07
CA GLY A 214 7.47 13.21 -21.10
C GLY A 214 6.10 12.52 -20.92
N SER A 215 5.96 11.27 -21.36
CA SER A 215 4.72 10.49 -21.22
C SER A 215 4.81 9.48 -20.07
N SER A 216 3.73 9.38 -19.29
CA SER A 216 3.57 8.40 -18.20
C SER A 216 2.70 7.20 -18.59
N ASP A 217 2.49 6.99 -19.90
CA ASP A 217 1.57 5.99 -20.47
C ASP A 217 1.85 4.54 -20.07
N PHE A 218 3.08 4.24 -19.67
CA PHE A 218 3.56 2.92 -19.23
C PHE A 218 4.23 2.97 -17.84
N THR A 219 4.06 4.08 -17.11
CA THR A 219 4.62 4.27 -15.77
C THR A 219 3.63 3.78 -14.72
N ASN A 220 4.12 3.12 -13.67
CA ASN A 220 3.30 2.70 -12.54
C ASN A 220 3.01 3.90 -11.60
N LEU A 221 1.85 4.53 -11.76
CA LEU A 221 1.46 5.76 -11.05
C LEU A 221 0.65 5.46 -9.78
N TRP A 222 1.27 4.85 -8.76
CA TRP A 222 0.55 4.41 -7.56
C TRP A 222 -0.12 5.56 -6.79
N ALA A 223 -1.41 5.39 -6.50
CA ALA A 223 -2.23 6.32 -5.74
C ALA A 223 -3.52 5.61 -5.27
N GLY A 224 -4.01 5.96 -4.09
CA GLY A 224 -5.30 5.52 -3.56
C GLY A 224 -6.48 6.34 -4.09
N GLN A 225 -7.70 5.94 -3.73
CA GLN A 225 -8.91 6.63 -4.21
C GLN A 225 -9.10 8.04 -3.63
N ALA A 226 -8.42 8.37 -2.52
CA ALA A 226 -8.40 9.72 -1.97
C ALA A 226 -7.42 10.68 -2.68
N VAL A 227 -6.96 10.36 -3.90
CA VAL A 227 -6.01 11.19 -4.68
C VAL A 227 -6.54 12.61 -4.96
N GLY A 228 -7.87 12.79 -4.95
CA GLY A 228 -8.51 14.11 -5.08
C GLY A 228 -8.29 15.04 -3.86
N ILE A 229 -7.92 14.49 -2.69
CA ILE A 229 -7.59 15.27 -1.49
C ILE A 229 -6.10 15.63 -1.56
N LYS A 230 -5.83 16.77 -2.19
CA LYS A 230 -4.48 17.23 -2.53
C LYS A 230 -3.88 18.05 -1.40
N HIS A 231 -2.58 17.88 -1.17
CA HIS A 231 -1.81 18.62 -0.17
C HIS A 231 -0.68 19.38 -0.83
N GLN A 232 -0.31 20.52 -0.24
CA GLN A 232 0.88 21.30 -0.60
C GLN A 232 1.63 21.67 0.67
N LEU A 233 2.02 20.64 1.42
CA LEU A 233 2.67 20.76 2.73
C LEU A 233 3.94 19.93 2.76
N ARG A 234 4.89 20.33 3.60
CA ARG A 234 6.00 19.45 3.98
C ARG A 234 5.48 18.26 4.77
N ALA A 235 6.18 17.13 4.71
CA ALA A 235 5.76 15.91 5.41
C ALA A 235 5.51 16.17 6.91
N THR A 236 6.38 16.93 7.58
CA THR A 236 6.23 17.28 9.00
C THR A 236 4.94 18.07 9.28
N GLU A 237 4.60 19.01 8.41
CA GLU A 237 3.40 19.85 8.55
C GLU A 237 2.14 19.03 8.31
N LEU A 238 2.15 18.18 7.27
CA LEU A 238 1.06 17.27 6.99
C LEU A 238 0.79 16.33 8.17
N THR A 239 1.84 15.73 8.76
CA THR A 239 1.71 14.86 9.94
C THR A 239 1.01 15.57 11.10
N ARG A 240 1.45 16.80 11.43
CA ARG A 240 0.83 17.59 12.51
C ARG A 240 -0.61 17.95 12.19
N GLN A 241 -0.86 18.41 10.96
CA GLN A 241 -2.20 18.81 10.53
C GLN A 241 -3.19 17.65 10.56
N LEU A 242 -2.78 16.44 10.15
CA LEU A 242 -3.60 15.23 10.25
C LEU A 242 -4.03 14.97 11.71
N ALA A 243 -3.08 15.02 12.64
CA ALA A 243 -3.34 14.77 14.06
C ALA A 243 -4.19 15.88 14.69
N GLU A 244 -3.82 17.14 14.52
CA GLU A 244 -4.54 18.29 15.10
C GLU A 244 -5.98 18.38 14.60
N ASN A 245 -6.21 18.16 13.31
CA ASN A 245 -7.56 18.21 12.75
C ASN A 245 -8.40 17.02 13.22
N ALA A 246 -7.82 15.83 13.35
CA ALA A 246 -8.51 14.69 13.94
C ALA A 246 -8.89 14.93 15.40
N LEU A 247 -7.96 15.46 16.21
CA LEU A 247 -8.21 15.78 17.61
C LEU A 247 -9.34 16.80 17.78
N LYS A 248 -9.38 17.83 16.94
CA LYS A 248 -10.48 18.82 16.94
C LYS A 248 -11.85 18.19 16.65
N ILE A 249 -11.90 17.14 15.84
CA ILE A 249 -13.14 16.41 15.52
C ILE A 249 -13.55 15.48 16.66
N LEU A 250 -12.57 14.82 17.29
CA LEU A 250 -12.81 13.84 18.36
C LEU A 250 -13.03 14.47 19.74
N SER A 251 -12.59 15.71 19.94
CA SER A 251 -12.76 16.41 21.23
C SER A 251 -14.24 16.77 21.44
N PRO A 252 -14.80 16.52 22.64
CA PRO A 252 -16.14 17.00 22.98
C PRO A 252 -16.22 18.52 22.79
N ARG A 253 -17.33 19.00 22.21
CA ARG A 253 -17.65 20.43 22.22
C ARG A 253 -18.05 20.90 23.61
#